data_AF-A0A4R5PE01-F1
#
_entry.id   AF-A0A4R5PE01-F1
#
_cell.length_a   1.000
_cell.length_b   1.000
_cell.length_c   1.000
_cell.angle_alpha   90.00
_cell.angle_beta   90.00
_cell.angle_gamma   90.00
#
_symmetry.space_group_name_H-M   'P 1'
#
loop_
_entity.id
_entity.type
_entity.pdbx_description
1 polymer ?
#
loop_
_entity_poly.entity_id
_entity_poly.type
_entity_poly.pdbx_seq_one_letter_code
_entity_poly.pdbx_strand_id
1 'polypeptide(L)'
;MKWVPAPSANSNRSIAATVHRTTQTAEGVLDSVLRSGKPALVVMMKPLCDPIHEDPSGPRRMMLSGEIMRRLVDADIKVSEIPPMTLVKWVLGRFVGGTAGRESVTKTMKDKFTGIDTTDLDSRFRWSTVALAAAGALAVGIPTRLDVTDDRLKNLKLMVLPSTWTLPSSAAEWHQKHSIQEVSA
;
A
#
# COMPACT_ATOMS: atom_id res chain seq x y z
N MET A 1 10.65 -10.70 -4.35
CA MET A 1 10.60 -9.24 -4.06
C MET A 1 11.79 -8.90 -3.17
N LYS A 2 12.65 -7.92 -3.53
CA LYS A 2 13.87 -7.63 -2.75
C LYS A 2 13.58 -6.55 -1.71
N TRP A 3 13.88 -6.81 -0.43
CA TRP A 3 13.83 -5.80 0.63
C TRP A 3 14.77 -4.63 0.31
N VAL A 4 14.33 -3.40 0.56
CA VAL A 4 15.14 -2.19 0.40
C VAL A 4 15.65 -1.77 1.79
N PRO A 5 16.87 -2.16 2.19
CA PRO A 5 17.41 -1.76 3.48
C PRO A 5 17.81 -0.29 3.44
N ALA A 6 17.51 0.44 4.51
CA ALA A 6 18.10 1.76 4.70
C ALA A 6 19.62 1.61 4.86
N PRO A 7 20.43 2.52 4.30
CA PRO A 7 21.88 2.53 4.51
C PRO A 7 22.25 2.55 5.99
N SER A 8 23.40 1.99 6.35
CA SER A 8 23.92 2.11 7.70
C SER A 8 24.15 3.58 8.06
N ALA A 9 23.96 3.93 9.33
CA ALA A 9 24.36 5.23 9.85
C ALA A 9 25.20 5.06 11.09
N ASN A 10 26.27 5.84 11.17
CA ASN A 10 27.18 5.86 12.31
C ASN A 10 26.60 6.68 13.48
N SER A 11 25.54 7.48 13.24
CA SER A 11 24.83 8.21 14.28
C SER A 11 23.41 8.59 13.84
N ASN A 12 22.42 8.33 14.70
CA ASN A 12 21.04 8.78 14.52
C ASN A 12 20.82 10.25 14.91
N ARG A 13 21.85 10.92 15.44
CA ARG A 13 21.83 12.35 15.79
C ARG A 13 22.45 13.23 14.70
N SER A 14 23.11 12.63 13.70
CA SER A 14 23.66 13.37 12.58
C SER A 14 22.57 13.70 11.56
N ILE A 15 22.42 14.99 11.27
CA ILE A 15 21.50 15.48 10.24
C ILE A 15 21.93 14.94 8.88
N ALA A 16 23.22 15.01 8.56
CA ALA A 16 23.76 14.51 7.30
C ALA A 16 23.47 13.01 7.11
N ALA A 17 23.67 12.20 8.16
CA ALA A 17 23.36 10.76 8.11
C ALA A 17 21.85 10.50 7.94
N THR A 18 21.00 11.31 8.59
CA THR A 18 19.54 11.20 8.48
C THR A 18 19.07 11.54 7.06
N VAL A 19 19.57 12.63 6.48
CA VAL A 19 19.24 13.04 5.10
C VAL A 19 19.71 11.96 4.13
N HIS A 20 20.98 11.54 4.21
CA HIS A 20 21.54 10.52 3.33
C HIS A 20 20.72 9.22 3.36
N ARG A 21 20.37 8.72 4.55
CA ARG A 21 19.53 7.52 4.69
C ARG A 21 18.16 7.71 4.08
N THR A 22 17.55 8.87 4.28
CA THR A 22 16.21 9.17 3.76
C THR A 22 16.22 9.16 2.24
N THR A 23 17.14 9.91 1.62
CA THR A 23 17.21 10.06 0.16
C THR A 23 17.58 8.76 -0.54
N GLN A 24 18.57 8.02 -0.01
CA GLN A 24 19.01 6.75 -0.58
C GLN A 24 17.96 5.64 -0.42
N THR A 25 17.25 5.60 0.71
CA THR A 25 16.16 4.63 0.88
C THR A 25 15.02 4.93 -0.10
N ALA A 26 14.66 6.21 -0.25
CA ALA A 26 13.62 6.62 -1.18
C ALA A 26 14.00 6.35 -2.65
N GLU A 27 15.27 6.52 -3.02
CA GLU A 27 15.83 6.13 -4.31
C GLU A 27 15.67 4.63 -4.57
N GLY A 28 16.10 3.78 -3.63
CA GLY A 28 15.93 2.32 -3.76
C GLY A 28 14.47 1.88 -3.83
N VAL A 29 13.55 2.60 -3.19
CA VAL A 29 12.10 2.37 -3.33
C VAL A 29 11.63 2.72 -4.74
N LEU A 30 12.00 3.89 -5.27
CA LEU A 30 11.64 4.31 -6.62
C LEU A 30 12.16 3.31 -7.67
N ASP A 31 13.43 2.90 -7.57
CA ASP A 31 14.02 1.90 -8.45
C ASP A 31 13.28 0.57 -8.37
N SER A 32 12.85 0.17 -7.17
CA SER A 32 12.07 -1.04 -7.00
C SER A 32 10.67 -0.94 -7.61
N VAL A 33 10.03 0.23 -7.54
CA VAL A 33 8.71 0.48 -8.12
C VAL A 33 8.78 0.46 -9.65
N LEU A 34 9.83 1.07 -10.21
CA LEU A 34 10.01 1.21 -11.67
C LEU A 34 10.65 0.00 -12.34
N ARG A 35 11.12 -0.99 -11.57
CA ARG A 35 11.88 -2.15 -12.08
C ARG A 35 11.20 -2.89 -13.24
N SER A 36 9.87 -2.94 -13.22
CA SER A 36 9.07 -3.63 -14.24
C SER A 36 8.32 -2.66 -15.16
N GLY A 37 8.77 -1.41 -15.24
CA GLY A 37 8.10 -0.32 -15.95
C GLY A 37 7.30 0.60 -15.02
N LYS A 38 6.77 1.69 -15.58
CA LYS A 38 5.99 2.69 -14.83
C LYS A 38 4.62 2.10 -14.45
N PRO A 39 4.28 1.99 -13.15
CA PRO A 39 2.99 1.46 -12.73
C PRO A 39 1.86 2.45 -13.03
N ALA A 40 0.65 1.94 -13.29
CA ALA A 40 -0.54 2.76 -13.45
C ALA A 40 -0.93 3.49 -12.15
N LEU A 41 -0.73 2.83 -11.00
CA LEU A 41 -1.01 3.35 -9.67
C LEU A 41 0.01 2.83 -8.66
N VAL A 42 0.47 3.70 -7.77
CA VAL A 42 1.10 3.30 -6.52
C VAL A 42 0.15 3.62 -5.38
N VAL A 43 -0.20 2.62 -4.58
CA VAL A 43 -0.99 2.81 -3.35
C VAL A 43 -0.07 2.73 -2.14
N MET A 44 -0.02 3.81 -1.39
CA MET A 44 0.73 3.91 -0.16
C MET A 44 -0.19 3.74 1.05
N MET A 45 0.35 3.16 2.12
CA MET A 45 -0.28 3.33 3.42
C MET A 45 -0.12 4.79 3.84
N LYS A 46 -1.20 5.44 4.27
CA LYS A 46 -1.07 6.76 4.89
C LYS A 46 -0.14 6.67 6.11
N PRO A 47 0.97 7.42 6.16
CA PRO A 47 1.86 7.37 7.30
C PRO A 47 1.17 8.02 8.51
N LEU A 48 1.34 7.40 9.68
CA LEU A 48 0.83 7.90 10.95
C LEU A 48 2.01 8.12 11.91
N CYS A 49 1.85 9.06 12.82
CA CYS A 49 2.76 9.30 13.94
C CYS A 49 1.95 9.35 15.22
N ASP A 50 2.45 8.64 16.22
CA ASP A 50 1.92 8.71 17.58
C ASP A 50 2.64 9.85 18.33
N PRO A 51 2.19 10.21 19.55
CA PRO A 51 2.88 11.20 20.38
C PRO A 51 4.37 10.89 20.53
N ILE A 52 5.21 11.93 20.57
CA ILE A 52 6.68 11.80 20.49
C ILE A 52 7.29 10.89 21.57
N HIS A 53 6.66 10.78 22.73
CA HIS A 53 7.11 9.92 23.82
C HIS A 53 6.86 8.42 23.57
N GLU A 54 5.88 8.10 22.73
CA GLU A 54 5.52 6.73 22.35
C GLU A 54 6.13 6.34 21.00
N ASP A 55 6.25 7.31 20.08
CA ASP A 55 6.88 7.15 18.77
C ASP A 55 7.98 8.19 18.51
N PRO A 56 9.16 8.05 19.15
CA PRO A 56 10.31 8.90 18.88
C PRO A 56 10.90 8.72 17.47
N SER A 57 10.38 7.76 16.69
CA SER A 57 10.77 7.51 15.30
C SER A 57 9.87 8.16 14.27
N GLY A 58 8.67 8.61 14.67
CA GLY A 58 7.63 9.16 13.81
C GLY A 58 8.13 10.22 12.84
N PRO A 59 8.80 11.30 13.30
CA PRO A 59 9.30 12.34 12.41
C PRO A 59 10.20 11.83 11.28
N ARG A 60 11.05 10.83 11.55
CA ARG A 60 11.93 10.23 10.53
C ARG A 60 11.15 9.37 9.54
N ARG A 61 10.12 8.65 10.00
CA ARG A 61 9.22 7.88 9.11
C ARG A 61 8.41 8.82 8.21
N MET A 62 7.95 9.95 8.73
CA MET A 62 7.26 10.98 7.93
C MET A 62 8.16 11.60 6.88
N MET A 63 9.41 11.94 7.24
CA MET A 63 10.39 12.44 6.27
C MET A 63 10.61 11.45 5.12
N LEU A 64 10.81 10.16 5.43
CA LEU A 64 10.97 9.13 4.40
C LEU A 64 9.71 8.97 3.55
N SER A 65 8.54 8.94 4.17
CA SER A 65 7.27 8.81 3.45
C SER A 65 7.05 9.99 2.50
N GLY A 66 7.32 11.22 2.95
CA GLY A 66 7.22 12.43 2.13
C GLY A 66 8.23 12.46 0.98
N GLU A 67 9.47 12.03 1.22
CA GLU A 67 10.49 11.94 0.15
C GLU A 67 10.13 10.89 -0.91
N ILE A 68 9.56 9.74 -0.50
CA ILE A 68 9.02 8.75 -1.44
C ILE A 68 7.88 9.35 -2.26
N MET A 69 6.91 10.01 -1.62
CA MET A 69 5.78 10.64 -2.31
C MET A 69 6.26 11.68 -3.32
N ARG A 70 7.16 12.58 -2.92
CA ARG A 70 7.73 13.62 -3.80
C ARG A 70 8.37 12.98 -5.03
N ARG A 71 9.21 11.97 -4.86
CA ARG A 71 9.88 11.28 -5.97
C ARG A 71 8.91 10.56 -6.90
N LEU A 72 7.87 9.93 -6.37
CA LEU A 72 6.84 9.29 -7.19
C LEU A 72 6.08 10.34 -8.04
N VAL A 73 5.73 11.47 -7.43
CA VAL A 73 5.08 12.59 -8.12
C VAL A 73 5.98 13.21 -9.19
N ASP A 74 7.26 13.43 -8.88
CA ASP A 74 8.25 13.98 -9.83
C ASP A 74 8.50 13.03 -11.01
N ALA A 75 8.36 11.71 -10.81
CA ALA A 75 8.39 10.70 -11.87
C ALA A 75 7.04 10.59 -12.65
N ASP A 76 6.09 11.48 -12.39
CA ASP A 76 4.71 11.48 -12.91
C ASP A 76 3.98 10.15 -12.66
N ILE A 77 4.29 9.48 -11.56
CA ILE A 77 3.55 8.28 -11.14
C ILE A 77 2.29 8.72 -10.41
N LYS A 78 1.16 8.11 -10.76
CA LYS A 78 -0.09 8.37 -10.03
C LYS A 78 -0.03 7.66 -8.68
N VAL A 79 -0.25 8.41 -7.61
CA VAL A 79 -0.15 7.94 -6.22
C VAL A 79 -1.49 8.10 -5.53
N SER A 80 -1.83 7.14 -4.68
CA SER A 80 -2.98 7.18 -3.79
C SER A 80 -2.56 6.75 -2.38
N GLU A 81 -3.30 7.20 -1.37
CA GLU A 81 -3.13 6.78 0.03
C GLU A 81 -4.37 6.09 0.57
N ILE A 82 -4.16 5.05 1.38
CA ILE A 82 -5.21 4.43 2.19
C ILE A 82 -4.84 4.52 3.68
N PRO A 83 -5.73 5.03 4.54
CA PRO A 83 -5.52 4.96 6.00
C PRO A 83 -5.45 3.51 6.51
N PRO A 84 -4.59 3.19 7.49
CA PRO A 84 -4.48 1.82 8.02
C PRO A 84 -5.81 1.23 8.50
N MET A 85 -6.62 2.03 9.20
CA MET A 85 -7.91 1.59 9.71
C MET A 85 -8.90 1.28 8.59
N THR A 86 -8.88 2.07 7.52
CA THR A 86 -9.68 1.85 6.31
C THR A 86 -9.28 0.55 5.64
N LEU A 87 -7.97 0.29 5.50
CA LEU A 87 -7.47 -0.95 4.90
C LEU A 87 -7.89 -2.17 5.72
N VAL A 88 -7.74 -2.12 7.04
CA VAL A 88 -8.17 -3.22 7.92
C VAL A 88 -9.66 -3.49 7.78
N LYS A 89 -10.48 -2.44 7.85
CA LYS A 89 -11.95 -2.56 7.71
C LYS A 89 -12.34 -3.09 6.33
N TRP A 90 -11.63 -2.70 5.28
CA TRP A 90 -11.85 -3.19 3.93
C TRP A 90 -11.54 -4.69 3.79
N VAL A 91 -10.37 -5.14 4.29
CA VAL A 91 -9.97 -6.54 4.23
C VAL A 91 -10.90 -7.42 5.06
N LEU A 92 -11.18 -7.02 6.31
CA LEU A 92 -11.87 -7.84 7.31
C LEU A 92 -13.38 -7.64 7.35
N GLY A 93 -13.92 -6.63 6.66
CA GLY A 93 -15.34 -6.23 6.72
C GLY A 93 -15.73 -5.49 8.02
N ARG A 94 -14.85 -5.44 9.02
CA ARG A 94 -15.05 -4.74 10.29
C ARG A 94 -13.76 -4.12 10.79
N PHE A 95 -13.88 -3.10 11.64
CA PHE A 95 -12.71 -2.53 12.28
C PHE A 95 -12.17 -3.46 13.37
N VAL A 96 -10.87 -3.71 13.34
CA VAL A 96 -10.11 -4.40 14.39
C VAL A 96 -8.82 -3.62 14.62
N GLY A 97 -8.64 -3.06 15.81
CA GLY A 97 -7.49 -2.20 16.11
C GLY A 97 -6.18 -2.96 16.38
N GLY A 98 -5.07 -2.22 16.31
CA GLY A 98 -3.76 -2.63 16.83
C GLY A 98 -3.20 -3.92 16.23
N THR A 99 -2.47 -4.67 17.06
CA THR A 99 -1.80 -5.93 16.68
C THR A 99 -2.78 -6.98 16.16
N ALA A 100 -3.94 -7.14 16.81
CA ALA A 100 -4.96 -8.11 16.41
C ALA A 100 -5.49 -7.84 14.99
N GLY A 101 -5.70 -6.57 14.64
CA GLY A 101 -6.09 -6.18 13.27
C GLY A 101 -5.00 -6.51 12.26
N ARG A 102 -3.75 -6.18 12.57
CA ARG A 102 -2.59 -6.48 11.71
C ARG A 102 -2.40 -7.98 11.47
N GLU A 103 -2.57 -8.79 12.50
CA GLU A 103 -2.47 -10.25 12.42
C GLU A 103 -3.63 -10.85 11.62
N SER A 104 -4.85 -10.36 11.85
CA SER A 104 -6.04 -10.79 11.10
C SER A 104 -5.90 -10.47 9.62
N VAL A 105 -5.47 -9.25 9.26
CA VAL A 105 -5.17 -8.90 7.87
C VAL A 105 -4.10 -9.81 7.30
N THR A 106 -3.03 -10.08 8.05
CA THR A 106 -1.96 -10.97 7.59
C THR A 106 -2.47 -12.36 7.27
N LYS A 107 -3.29 -12.93 8.16
CA LYS A 107 -3.93 -14.24 7.95
C LYS A 107 -4.82 -14.22 6.71
N THR A 108 -5.78 -13.28 6.63
CA THR A 108 -6.71 -13.18 5.50
C THR A 108 -5.99 -13.04 4.15
N MET A 109 -4.95 -12.21 4.09
CA MET A 109 -4.23 -11.99 2.84
C MET A 109 -3.40 -13.21 2.43
N LYS A 110 -2.78 -13.92 3.38
CA LYS A 110 -2.11 -15.20 3.10
C LYS A 110 -3.09 -16.26 2.57
N ASP A 111 -4.23 -16.39 3.22
CA ASP A 111 -5.25 -17.39 2.88
C ASP A 111 -5.84 -17.15 1.47
N LYS A 112 -6.01 -15.87 1.07
CA LYS A 112 -6.59 -15.50 -0.23
C LYS A 112 -5.57 -15.47 -1.37
N PHE A 113 -4.32 -15.08 -1.10
CA PHE A 113 -3.27 -14.87 -2.11
C PHE A 113 -2.16 -15.92 -2.00
N THR A 114 -2.52 -17.19 -2.20
CA THR A 114 -1.64 -18.36 -2.07
C THR A 114 -0.53 -18.46 -3.12
N GLY A 115 -0.61 -17.71 -4.22
CA GLY A 115 0.36 -17.76 -5.33
C GLY A 115 1.54 -16.79 -5.21
N ILE A 116 1.68 -16.09 -4.08
CA ILE A 116 2.80 -15.17 -3.86
C ILE A 116 4.02 -15.98 -3.43
N ASP A 117 5.12 -15.85 -4.17
CA ASP A 117 6.41 -16.42 -3.78
C ASP A 117 6.94 -15.73 -2.51
N THR A 118 7.10 -16.52 -1.46
CA THR A 118 7.58 -16.06 -0.15
C THR A 118 9.02 -16.45 0.15
N THR A 119 9.71 -17.16 -0.75
CA THR A 119 11.01 -17.79 -0.49
C THR A 119 12.07 -16.79 -0.02
N ASP A 120 12.12 -15.63 -0.66
CA ASP A 120 13.10 -14.56 -0.37
C ASP A 120 12.48 -13.33 0.33
N LEU A 121 11.30 -13.49 0.96
CA LEU A 121 10.70 -12.38 1.69
C LEU A 121 11.41 -12.15 3.02
N ASP A 122 11.88 -10.92 3.22
CA ASP A 122 12.41 -10.47 4.51
C ASP A 122 11.34 -10.62 5.61
N SER A 123 11.76 -11.02 6.81
CA SER A 123 10.85 -11.24 7.96
C SER A 123 10.07 -10.00 8.39
N ARG A 124 10.52 -8.81 7.98
CA ARG A 124 9.83 -7.53 8.20
C ARG A 124 8.74 -7.26 7.17
N PHE A 125 8.64 -8.05 6.09
CA PHE A 125 7.57 -7.92 5.12
C PHE A 125 6.20 -7.97 5.80
N ARG A 126 5.30 -7.06 5.41
CA ARG A 126 3.96 -6.96 5.96
C ARG A 126 2.96 -7.31 4.87
N TRP A 127 2.06 -8.24 5.17
CA TRP A 127 1.00 -8.65 4.25
C TRP A 127 -0.05 -7.55 3.99
N SER A 128 -0.06 -6.49 4.79
CA SER A 128 -0.76 -5.24 4.45
C SER A 128 -0.27 -4.63 3.14
N THR A 129 0.98 -4.87 2.72
CA THR A 129 1.49 -4.44 1.41
C THR A 129 0.72 -5.11 0.27
N VAL A 130 0.41 -6.40 0.41
CA VAL A 130 -0.44 -7.12 -0.56
C VAL A 130 -1.86 -6.55 -0.55
N ALA A 131 -2.38 -6.20 0.64
CA ALA A 131 -3.71 -5.58 0.75
C ALA A 131 -3.78 -4.21 0.07
N LEU A 132 -2.74 -3.37 0.18
CA LEU A 132 -2.67 -2.09 -0.54
C LEU A 132 -2.67 -2.30 -2.05
N ALA A 133 -1.85 -3.25 -2.54
CA ALA A 133 -1.82 -3.58 -3.96
C ALA A 133 -3.17 -4.09 -4.46
N ALA A 134 -3.86 -4.94 -3.68
CA ALA A 134 -5.19 -5.43 -4.02
C ALA A 134 -6.25 -4.31 -4.01
N ALA A 135 -6.19 -3.38 -3.06
CA ALA A 135 -7.09 -2.23 -3.03
C ALA A 135 -6.86 -1.31 -4.25
N GLY A 136 -5.59 -1.10 -4.64
CA GLY A 136 -5.23 -0.38 -5.85
C GLY A 136 -5.70 -1.06 -7.12
N ALA A 137 -5.49 -2.37 -7.23
CA ALA A 137 -5.96 -3.20 -8.34
C ALA A 137 -7.48 -3.07 -8.50
N LEU A 138 -8.25 -3.23 -7.42
CA LEU A 138 -9.71 -3.05 -7.45
C LEU A 138 -10.09 -1.65 -7.93
N ALA A 139 -9.39 -0.62 -7.45
CA ALA A 139 -9.67 0.76 -7.80
C ALA A 139 -9.42 1.11 -9.27
N VAL A 140 -8.55 0.37 -9.94
CA VAL A 140 -8.29 0.48 -11.38
C VAL A 140 -9.06 -0.56 -12.22
N GLY A 141 -9.99 -1.29 -11.60
CA GLY A 141 -10.81 -2.29 -12.30
C GLY A 141 -10.11 -3.62 -12.57
N ILE A 142 -9.00 -3.93 -11.88
CA ILE A 142 -8.34 -5.24 -11.93
C ILE A 142 -8.96 -6.15 -10.86
N PRO A 143 -9.55 -7.30 -11.24
CA PRO A 143 -10.08 -8.27 -10.29
C PRO A 143 -9.00 -8.79 -9.33
N THR A 144 -9.40 -9.06 -8.08
CA THR A 144 -8.52 -9.63 -7.07
C THR A 144 -9.16 -10.83 -6.38
N ARG A 145 -8.40 -11.51 -5.51
CA ARG A 145 -8.92 -12.63 -4.69
C ARG A 145 -9.89 -12.20 -3.58
N LEU A 146 -10.10 -10.89 -3.41
CA LEU A 146 -11.11 -10.34 -2.49
C LEU A 146 -12.36 -9.98 -3.29
N ASP A 147 -13.50 -10.53 -2.87
CA ASP A 147 -14.80 -10.25 -3.47
C ASP A 147 -15.11 -8.76 -3.44
N VAL A 148 -15.70 -8.26 -4.52
CA VAL A 148 -16.17 -6.88 -4.61
C VAL A 148 -17.60 -6.82 -4.07
N THR A 149 -17.77 -6.18 -2.91
CA THR A 149 -19.05 -5.97 -2.25
C THR A 149 -19.29 -4.48 -2.02
N ASP A 150 -20.55 -4.08 -1.86
CA ASP A 150 -20.89 -2.67 -1.60
C ASP A 150 -20.24 -2.15 -0.31
N ASP A 151 -20.16 -2.98 0.73
CA ASP A 151 -19.48 -2.62 1.98
C ASP A 151 -17.98 -2.36 1.79
N ARG A 152 -17.32 -3.19 0.96
CA ARG A 152 -15.90 -3.00 0.63
C ARG A 152 -15.69 -1.74 -0.19
N LEU A 153 -16.52 -1.51 -1.21
CA LEU A 153 -16.47 -0.28 -2.02
C LEU A 153 -16.71 0.96 -1.15
N LYS A 154 -17.72 0.92 -0.27
CA LYS A 154 -18.01 1.99 0.69
C LYS A 154 -16.81 2.32 1.56
N ASN A 155 -16.09 1.31 2.06
CA ASN A 155 -14.90 1.54 2.86
C ASN A 155 -13.75 2.14 2.02
N LEU A 156 -13.59 1.74 0.75
CA LEU A 156 -12.57 2.31 -0.13
C LEU A 156 -12.87 3.73 -0.62
N LYS A 157 -14.11 4.22 -0.55
CA LYS A 157 -14.44 5.63 -0.90
C LYS A 157 -13.66 6.68 -0.12
N LEU A 158 -13.04 6.30 1.00
CA LEU A 158 -12.16 7.17 1.78
C LEU A 158 -10.73 7.28 1.21
N MET A 159 -10.40 6.48 0.19
CA MET A 159 -9.14 6.58 -0.53
C MET A 159 -9.14 7.83 -1.42
N VAL A 160 -8.03 8.55 -1.43
CA VAL A 160 -7.84 9.70 -2.32
C VAL A 160 -7.20 9.21 -3.62
N LEU A 161 -8.02 9.03 -4.65
CA LEU A 161 -7.56 8.66 -5.98
C LEU A 161 -7.10 9.87 -6.80
N PRO A 162 -6.23 9.64 -7.81
CA PRO A 162 -5.98 10.63 -8.85
C PRO A 162 -7.30 11.14 -9.44
N SER A 163 -7.40 12.44 -9.73
CA SER A 163 -8.66 13.13 -10.10
C SER A 163 -9.41 12.53 -11.30
N THR A 164 -8.72 11.80 -12.17
CA THR A 164 -9.31 11.13 -13.32
C THR A 164 -9.96 9.78 -13.00
N TRP A 165 -9.81 9.28 -11.77
CA TRP A 165 -10.25 7.95 -11.38
C TRP A 165 -11.34 7.99 -10.31
N THR A 166 -12.34 7.14 -10.50
CA THR A 166 -13.47 7.03 -9.58
C THR A 166 -13.72 5.56 -9.28
N LEU A 167 -13.88 5.24 -8.01
CA LEU A 167 -14.38 3.93 -7.62
C LEU A 167 -15.81 3.73 -8.14
N PRO A 168 -16.21 2.51 -8.52
CA PRO A 168 -17.59 2.22 -8.86
C PRO A 168 -18.55 2.55 -7.70
N SER A 169 -19.75 2.97 -8.07
CA SER A 169 -20.78 3.37 -7.11
C SER A 169 -21.35 2.19 -6.33
N SER A 170 -21.35 1.00 -6.93
CA SER A 170 -21.83 -0.27 -6.39
C SER A 170 -21.06 -1.48 -6.92
N ALA A 171 -21.19 -2.62 -6.24
CA ALA A 171 -20.64 -3.90 -6.67
C ALA A 171 -21.29 -4.36 -7.97
N ALA A 172 -22.60 -4.13 -8.14
CA ALA A 172 -23.31 -4.44 -9.38
C ALA A 172 -22.71 -3.70 -10.58
N GLU A 173 -22.40 -2.40 -10.42
CA GLU A 173 -21.72 -1.62 -11.47
C GLU A 173 -20.32 -2.17 -11.76
N TRP A 174 -19.54 -2.50 -10.72
CA TRP A 174 -18.20 -3.06 -10.89
C TRP A 174 -18.28 -4.39 -11.66
N HIS A 175 -19.16 -5.31 -11.26
CA HIS A 175 -19.35 -6.60 -11.94
C HIS A 175 -19.85 -6.39 -13.37
N GLN A 176 -20.85 -5.53 -13.61
CA GLN A 176 -21.30 -5.26 -14.98
C GLN A 176 -20.16 -4.78 -15.91
N LYS A 177 -19.28 -3.92 -15.41
CA LYS A 177 -18.13 -3.39 -16.18
C LYS A 177 -17.00 -4.39 -16.40
N HIS A 178 -16.84 -5.35 -15.48
CA HIS A 178 -15.65 -6.21 -15.42
C HIS A 178 -15.96 -7.73 -15.50
N SER A 179 -17.23 -8.13 -15.58
CA SER A 179 -17.68 -9.53 -15.68
C SER A 179 -17.86 -10.03 -17.11
N ILE A 180 -17.52 -9.24 -18.15
CA ILE A 180 -17.62 -9.71 -19.54
C ILE A 180 -16.24 -9.77 -20.18
N GLN A 181 -15.59 -10.94 -20.05
CA GLN A 181 -14.84 -11.65 -21.09
C GLN A 181 -14.72 -13.15 -20.70
N GLU A 182 -15.85 -13.85 -20.54
CA GLU A 182 -15.92 -15.26 -20.92
C GLU A 182 -16.71 -15.31 -22.23
N VAL A 183 -16.04 -14.97 -23.34
CA VAL A 183 -16.56 -15.32 -24.67
C VAL A 183 -16.15 -16.77 -24.89
N SER A 184 -17.17 -17.60 -25.11
CA SER A 184 -17.11 -19.03 -25.40
C SER A 184 -15.93 -19.43 -26.29
N ALA A 185 -15.20 -20.46 -25.86
CA ALA A 185 -14.40 -21.33 -26.72
C ALA A 185 -14.89 -22.77 -26.51
#